data_AF-A0A0P0LF29-F1
#
_entry.id   AF-A0A0P0LF29-F1
#
_cell.length_a   1.000
_cell.length_b   1.000
_cell.length_c   1.000
_cell.angle_alpha   90.00
_cell.angle_beta   90.00
_cell.angle_gamma   90.00
#
_symmetry.space_group_name_H-M   'P 1'
#
loop_
_entity.id
_entity.type
_entity.pdbx_description
1 polymer ?
#
loop_
_entity_poly.entity_id
_entity_poly.type
_entity_poly.pdbx_seq_one_letter_code
_entity_poly.pdbx_strand_id
1 'polypeptide(L)' 'MPAEQELFLRCFRMPQEGELSKPYTTTDLFNYLQKHYPAAMRGVTPNRLGRMMVALGIQRVHTEYGNVYRLVKLKDSSAA' A
#
# COMPACT_ATOMS: atom_id res chain seq x y z
N MET A 1 1.64 12.85 -10.40
CA MET A 1 1.61 11.45 -9.92
C MET A 1 0.16 10.96 -10.01
N PRO A 2 -0.10 9.66 -10.28
CA PRO A 2 -1.46 9.11 -10.25
C PRO A 2 -2.12 9.27 -8.87
N ALA A 3 -3.43 9.49 -8.82
CA ALA A 3 -4.15 9.77 -7.57
C ALA A 3 -4.07 8.62 -6.56
N GLU A 4 -4.10 7.37 -7.03
CA GLU A 4 -3.94 6.17 -6.23
C GLU A 4 -2.53 6.02 -5.64
N GLN A 5 -1.52 6.54 -6.34
CA GLN A 5 -0.13 6.51 -5.88
C GLN A 5 0.07 7.52 -4.76
N GLU A 6 -0.44 8.73 -4.94
CA GLU A 6 -0.40 9.77 -3.91
C GLU A 6 -1.19 9.33 -2.67
N LEU A 7 -2.39 8.77 -2.86
CA LEU A 7 -3.18 8.21 -1.79
C LEU A 7 -2.44 7.09 -1.04
N PHE A 8 -1.83 6.16 -1.77
CA PHE A 8 -1.06 5.07 -1.18
C PHE A 8 0.07 5.64 -0.30
N LEU A 9 0.81 6.64 -0.78
CA LEU A 9 1.90 7.28 -0.02
C LEU A 9 1.41 8.11 1.17
N ARG A 10 0.15 8.56 1.17
CA ARG A 10 -0.48 9.21 2.33
C ARG A 10 -0.89 8.20 3.41
N CYS A 11 -1.26 6.98 3.03
CA CYS A 11 -1.68 5.93 3.96
C CYS A 11 -0.54 5.01 4.41
N PHE A 12 0.48 4.82 3.59
CA PHE A 12 1.55 3.85 3.80
C PHE A 12 2.90 4.45 3.42
N ARG A 13 3.92 4.05 4.16
CA ARG A 13 5.32 4.33 3.81
C ARG A 13 6.21 3.14 4.06
N MET A 14 7.42 3.21 3.51
CA MET A 14 8.47 2.26 3.83
C MET A 14 8.89 2.41 5.31
N PRO A 15 9.21 1.29 5.98
CA PRO A 15 9.75 1.34 7.34
C PRO A 15 11.11 2.03 7.37
N GLN A 16 11.37 2.76 8.44
CA GLN A 16 12.70 3.26 8.75
C GLN A 16 13.52 2.21 9.53
N GLU A 17 14.83 2.42 9.62
CA GLU A 17 15.73 1.51 10.35
C GLU A 17 15.29 1.39 11.82
N GLY A 18 15.08 0.15 12.29
CA GLY A 18 14.58 -0.12 13.63
C GLY A 18 13.06 0.02 13.83
N GLU A 19 12.30 0.41 12.80
CA GLU A 19 10.86 0.57 12.89
C GLU A 19 10.08 -0.74 12.64
N LEU A 20 9.01 -0.95 13.42
CA LEU A 20 8.14 -2.12 13.27
C LEU A 20 7.27 -2.00 12.01
N SER A 21 7.70 -2.65 10.93
CA SER A 21 6.91 -2.85 9.72
C SER A 21 5.94 -4.04 9.84
N LYS A 22 4.80 -3.98 9.15
CA LYS A 22 3.90 -5.13 8.99
C LYS A 22 3.93 -5.63 7.54
N PRO A 23 3.89 -6.95 7.31
CA PRO A 23 3.70 -7.50 5.99
C PRO A 23 2.23 -7.32 5.57
N TYR A 24 2.01 -6.78 4.37
CA TYR A 24 0.69 -6.66 3.75
C TYR A 24 0.69 -7.34 2.39
N THR A 25 -0.37 -8.08 2.06
CA THR A 25 -0.54 -8.59 0.69
C THR A 25 -1.03 -7.48 -0.23
N THR A 26 -0.86 -7.66 -1.55
CA THR A 26 -1.45 -6.75 -2.55
C THR A 26 -2.95 -6.60 -2.36
N THR A 27 -3.63 -7.70 -2.01
CA THR A 27 -5.08 -7.75 -1.80
C THR A 27 -5.49 -7.02 -0.53
N ASP A 28 -4.75 -7.15 0.58
CA ASP A 28 -5.02 -6.42 1.81
C ASP A 28 -4.95 -4.91 1.60
N LEU A 29 -3.91 -4.45 0.90
CA LEU A 29 -3.71 -3.04 0.57
C LEU A 29 -4.82 -2.53 -0.36
N PHE A 30 -5.18 -3.33 -1.37
CA PHE A 30 -6.26 -2.98 -2.30
C PHE A 30 -7.60 -2.87 -1.57
N ASN A 31 -7.96 -3.87 -0.76
CA ASN A 31 -9.21 -3.88 0.00
C ASN A 31 -9.26 -2.72 0.99
N TYR A 32 -8.14 -2.41 1.66
CA TYR A 32 -8.05 -1.25 2.55
C TYR A 32 -8.30 0.06 1.79
N LEU A 33 -7.57 0.30 0.70
CA LEU A 33 -7.72 1.53 -0.07
C LEU A 33 -9.11 1.63 -0.73
N GLN A 34 -9.67 0.52 -1.22
CA GLN A 34 -11.00 0.50 -1.82
C GLN A 34 -12.09 0.81 -0.78
N LYS A 35 -11.95 0.29 0.44
CA LYS A 35 -12.89 0.53 1.53
C LYS A 35 -12.88 1.99 1.99
N HIS A 36 -11.70 2.60 2.10
CA HIS A 36 -11.55 3.96 2.61
C HIS A 36 -11.68 5.04 1.52
N TYR A 37 -11.28 4.73 0.28
CA TYR A 37 -11.22 5.66 -0.84
C TYR A 37 -11.72 5.03 -2.15
N PRO A 38 -13.01 4.63 -2.22
CA PRO A 38 -13.57 3.94 -3.38
C PRO A 38 -13.49 4.76 -4.67
N ALA A 39 -13.58 6.10 -4.57
CA ALA A 39 -13.48 7.00 -5.71
C ALA A 39 -12.07 7.02 -6.33
N ALA A 40 -11.03 7.08 -5.51
CA ALA A 40 -9.63 7.07 -5.96
C ALA A 40 -9.18 5.69 -6.46
N MET A 41 -9.84 4.62 -5.99
CA MET A 41 -9.57 3.25 -6.42
C MET A 41 -10.41 2.82 -7.63
N ARG A 42 -11.26 3.70 -8.16
CA ARG A 42 -12.13 3.38 -9.30
C ARG A 42 -11.28 3.08 -10.54
N GLY A 43 -11.35 1.83 -11.03
CA GLY A 43 -10.55 1.35 -12.17
C GLY A 43 -9.12 0.91 -11.81
N VAL A 44 -8.73 0.99 -10.53
CA VAL A 44 -7.49 0.39 -10.04
C VAL A 44 -7.71 -1.11 -9.86
N THR A 45 -6.72 -1.92 -10.23
CA THR A 45 -6.72 -3.37 -9.99
C THR A 45 -5.58 -3.74 -9.05
N PRO A 46 -5.68 -4.86 -8.31
CA PRO A 46 -4.59 -5.35 -7.47
C PRO A 46 -3.27 -5.49 -8.24
N ASN A 47 -3.31 -6.01 -9.48
CA ASN A 47 -2.13 -6.12 -10.34
C ASN A 47 -1.51 -4.76 -10.71
N ARG A 48 -2.33 -3.71 -10.88
CA ARG A 48 -1.84 -2.35 -11.14
C ARG A 48 -1.21 -1.77 -9.86
N LEU A 49 -1.85 -1.98 -8.71
CA LEU A 49 -1.32 -1.57 -7.40
C LEU A 49 0.03 -2.24 -7.11
N GLY A 50 0.16 -3.55 -7.36
CA GLY A 50 1.40 -4.30 -7.22
C GLY A 50 2.55 -3.73 -8.06
N ARG A 51 2.28 -3.46 -9.35
CA ARG A 51 3.27 -2.84 -10.25
C ARG A 51 3.67 -1.44 -9.79
N MET A 52 2.71 -0.64 -9.32
CA MET A 52 2.96 0.69 -8.78
C MET A 52 3.88 0.63 -7.56
N MET A 53 3.63 -0.29 -6.61
CA MET A 53 4.48 -0.44 -5.43
C MET A 53 5.93 -0.80 -5.79
N VAL A 54 6.12 -1.71 -6.74
CA VAL A 54 7.46 -2.06 -7.24
C VAL A 54 8.14 -0.85 -7.90
N ALA A 55 7.40 -0.05 -8.68
CA ALA A 55 7.92 1.17 -9.30
C ALA A 55 8.28 2.27 -8.28
N LEU A 56 7.64 2.27 -7.11
CA LEU A 56 7.97 3.14 -5.97
C LEU A 56 9.21 2.68 -5.18
N GLY A 57 9.84 1.56 -5.56
CA GLY A 57 10.97 0.99 -4.83
C GLY A 57 10.57 0.20 -3.58
N ILE A 58 9.29 -0.10 -3.40
CA ILE A 58 8.83 -0.89 -2.26
C ILE A 58 9.24 -2.34 -2.48
N GLN A 59 9.95 -2.92 -1.51
CA GLN A 59 10.39 -4.29 -1.58
C GLN A 59 9.19 -5.25 -1.57
N ARG A 60 9.09 -6.01 -2.67
CA ARG A 60 8.17 -7.13 -2.81
C ARG A 60 8.87 -8.41 -2.35
N VAL A 61 8.31 -9.06 -1.34
CA VAL A 61 8.74 -10.38 -0.89
C VAL A 61 7.77 -11.41 -1.43
N HIS A 62 8.29 -12.40 -2.16
CA HIS A 62 7.49 -13.50 -2.66
C HIS A 62 7.39 -14.58 -1.57
N THR A 63 6.17 -15.00 -1.24
CA THR A 63 5.89 -16.10 -0.31
C THR A 63 5.04 -17.16 -1.00
N GLU A 64 4.89 -18.32 -0.38
CA GLU A 64 4.05 -19.42 -0.88
C GLU A 64 2.56 -19.04 -1.03
N TYR A 65 2.13 -17.99 -0.31
CA TYR A 65 0.76 -17.47 -0.33
C TYR A 65 0.59 -16.22 -1.22
N GLY A 66 1.66 -15.75 -1.86
CA GLY A 66 1.64 -14.61 -2.78
C GLY A 66 2.67 -13.53 -2.46
N ASN A 67 2.48 -12.34 -3.04
CA ASN A 67 3.39 -11.22 -2.85
C ASN A 67 3.02 -10.41 -1.60
N VAL A 68 3.97 -10.26 -0.69
CA VAL A 68 3.85 -9.42 0.52
C VAL A 68 4.79 -8.22 0.46
N TYR A 69 4.36 -7.12 1.05
CA TYR A 69 5.08 -5.85 1.10
C TYR A 69 5.20 -5.42 2.55
N ARG A 70 6.43 -5.14 3.00
CA ARG A 70 6.67 -4.64 4.36
C ARG A 70 6.47 -3.14 4.37
N LEU A 71 5.40 -2.71 5.03
CA LEU A 71 4.99 -1.31 5.07
C LEU A 71 4.65 -0.89 6.50
N VAL A 72 4.77 0.40 6.74
CA VAL A 72 4.25 1.05 7.93
C VAL A 72 3.01 1.80 7.53
N LYS A 73 1.89 1.49 8.20
CA LYS A 73 0.65 2.24 8.03
C LYS A 73 0.80 3.58 8.75
N LEU A 74 0.69 4.66 7.99
CA LEU A 74 0.59 6.00 8.54
C LEU A 74 -0.77 6.10 9.25
N LYS A 75 -0.75 6.46 10.55
CA LYS A 75 -2.01 6.80 11.23
C LYS A 75 -2.62 7.95 10.46
N ASP A 76 -3.86 7.77 10.02
CA ASP A 76 -4.68 8.88 9.56
C ASP A 76 -4.66 9.91 10.69
N SER A 77 -4.00 11.04 10.46
CA SER A 77 -4.11 12.18 11.36
C SER A 77 -5.45 12.86 11.11
N SER A 78 -6.54 12.09 11.27
CA SER A 78 -7.92 12.59 11.36
C SER A 78 -8.40 12.48 12.81
N ALA A 79 -7.50 12.72 13.76
CA ALA A 79 -7.82 13.00 15.14
C ALA A 79 -7.29 14.41 15.46
N ALA A 80 -7.98 15.41 14.94
CA ALA A 80 -7.97 16.79 15.44
C ALA A 80 -9.38 17.35 15.23
#